data_AF-A0A3L7N310-F1
#
_entry.id   AF-A0A3L7N310-F1
#
_cell.length_a   1.000
_cell.length_b   1.000
_cell.length_c   1.000
_cell.angle_alpha   90.00
_cell.angle_beta   90.00
_cell.angle_gamma   90.00
#
_symmetry.space_group_name_H-M   'P 1'
#
loop_
_entity.id
_entity.type
_entity.pdbx_description
1 polymer ?
#
loop_
_entity_poly.entity_id
_entity_poly.type
_entity_poly.pdbx_seq_one_letter_code
_entity_poly.pdbx_strand_id
1 'polypeptide(L)'
;MTVADVPEVADADKGMSNSKKIALTIILALLLAGVSYAGYSWWSEAPLRSALAMIEEDVDFSTLSKEDQKARFEKWRNLDKKLTSDQKSQVNDARERQYEKKDMQKLNTFFAMTKAEQKKQLVDEVNREEKRRLESEARRKEFEAKRAQSNNKQKVAGAQGGGKGGNGNGGAGGNQANAGGNQVAKAAAPQPTRPPSTPESRNKRTSDRLDNSTPEYRAAKMEYQKLRDKTRAEMGIVTTPGGGKPGAPPQTGGKRG
;
A
#
# COMPACT_ATOMS: atom_id res chain seq x y z
N MET A 1 -74.25 -46.94 -42.17
CA MET A 1 -72.98 -46.20 -42.26
C MET A 1 -73.20 -44.86 -41.57
N THR A 2 -72.70 -44.74 -40.35
CA THR A 2 -72.76 -43.52 -39.52
C THR A 2 -71.46 -42.74 -39.71
N VAL A 3 -71.55 -41.53 -40.26
CA VAL A 3 -70.42 -40.60 -40.37
C VAL A 3 -70.27 -39.91 -39.02
N ALA A 4 -69.11 -40.06 -38.39
CA ALA A 4 -68.77 -39.42 -37.13
C ALA A 4 -68.44 -37.94 -37.38
N ASP A 5 -69.15 -37.05 -36.66
CA ASP A 5 -68.78 -35.64 -36.53
C ASP A 5 -67.52 -35.53 -35.67
N VAL A 6 -66.49 -34.88 -36.24
CA VAL A 6 -65.26 -34.51 -35.54
C VAL A 6 -65.41 -33.05 -35.10
N PRO A 7 -65.42 -32.72 -33.80
CA PRO A 7 -65.42 -31.33 -33.38
C PRO A 7 -64.04 -30.70 -33.64
N GLU A 8 -64.04 -29.69 -34.50
CA GLU A 8 -62.93 -28.78 -34.76
C GLU A 8 -62.59 -28.03 -33.47
N VAL A 9 -61.44 -28.36 -32.87
CA VAL A 9 -60.92 -27.67 -31.68
C VAL A 9 -60.30 -26.34 -32.11
N ALA A 10 -61.16 -25.34 -32.32
CA ALA A 10 -60.75 -23.96 -32.53
C ALA A 10 -60.50 -23.27 -31.17
N ASP A 11 -59.33 -23.50 -30.58
CA ASP A 11 -58.89 -22.75 -29.39
C ASP A 11 -57.37 -22.63 -29.37
N ALA A 12 -56.81 -21.67 -30.11
CA ALA A 12 -55.46 -21.17 -29.85
C ALA A 12 -55.15 -19.86 -30.59
N ASP A 13 -55.87 -18.76 -30.31
CA ASP A 13 -55.29 -17.42 -30.50
C ASP A 13 -56.01 -16.35 -29.65
N LYS A 14 -56.00 -16.51 -28.33
CA LYS A 14 -56.28 -15.40 -27.42
C LYS A 14 -55.06 -14.49 -27.37
N GLY A 15 -54.99 -13.56 -28.33
CA GLY A 15 -54.02 -12.48 -28.37
C GLY A 15 -53.92 -11.79 -27.01
N MET A 16 -52.71 -11.75 -26.46
CA MET A 16 -52.43 -11.15 -25.16
C MET A 16 -52.87 -9.68 -25.15
N SER A 17 -53.66 -9.25 -24.15
CA SER A 17 -54.15 -7.87 -24.05
C SER A 17 -52.98 -6.89 -24.00
N ASN A 18 -53.15 -5.68 -24.55
CA ASN A 18 -52.09 -4.67 -24.58
C ASN A 18 -51.53 -4.33 -23.19
N SER A 19 -52.38 -4.39 -22.15
CA SER A 19 -51.95 -4.24 -20.76
C SER A 19 -51.00 -5.35 -20.29
N LYS A 20 -51.26 -6.60 -20.69
CA LYS A 20 -50.39 -7.75 -20.39
C LYS A 20 -49.08 -7.65 -21.17
N LYS A 21 -49.13 -7.21 -22.44
CA LYS A 21 -47.91 -6.95 -23.24
C LYS A 21 -47.04 -5.86 -22.62
N ILE A 22 -47.63 -4.76 -22.15
CA ILE A 22 -46.92 -3.65 -21.47
C ILE A 22 -46.33 -4.12 -20.14
N ALA A 23 -47.07 -4.88 -19.34
CA ALA A 23 -46.56 -5.43 -18.09
C ALA A 23 -45.37 -6.38 -18.33
N LEU A 24 -45.44 -7.22 -19.36
CA LEU A 24 -44.38 -8.16 -19.71
C LEU A 24 -43.13 -7.44 -20.23
N THR A 25 -43.25 -6.37 -21.02
CA THR A 25 -42.11 -5.55 -21.43
C THR A 25 -41.46 -4.80 -20.27
N ILE A 26 -42.23 -4.29 -19.32
CA ILE A 26 -41.67 -3.64 -18.11
C ILE A 26 -40.91 -4.65 -17.26
N ILE A 27 -41.49 -5.84 -17.03
CA ILE A 27 -40.82 -6.92 -16.27
C ILE A 27 -39.53 -7.36 -16.96
N LEU A 28 -39.56 -7.52 -18.30
CA LEU A 28 -38.37 -7.87 -19.08
C LEU A 28 -37.30 -6.77 -19.01
N ALA A 29 -37.70 -5.50 -19.10
CA ALA A 29 -36.77 -4.37 -18.97
C ALA A 29 -36.13 -4.31 -17.59
N LEU A 30 -36.89 -4.57 -16.52
CA LEU A 30 -36.37 -4.65 -15.15
C LEU A 30 -35.43 -5.85 -14.95
N LEU A 31 -35.76 -7.00 -15.55
CA LEU A 31 -34.87 -8.18 -15.53
C LEU A 31 -33.57 -7.91 -16.28
N LEU A 32 -33.64 -7.31 -17.47
CA LEU A 32 -32.46 -6.95 -18.25
C LEU A 32 -31.62 -5.87 -17.55
N ALA A 33 -32.25 -4.89 -16.89
CA ALA A 33 -31.56 -3.90 -16.07
C ALA A 33 -30.89 -4.55 -14.85
N GLY A 34 -31.57 -5.48 -14.17
CA GLY A 34 -31.03 -6.23 -13.03
C GLY A 34 -29.85 -7.13 -13.40
N VAL A 35 -29.95 -7.86 -14.51
CA VAL A 35 -28.86 -8.72 -15.03
C VAL A 35 -27.69 -7.88 -15.52
N SER A 36 -27.96 -6.73 -16.15
CA SER A 36 -26.92 -5.80 -16.60
C SER A 36 -26.19 -5.16 -15.41
N TYR A 37 -26.90 -4.82 -14.33
CA TYR A 37 -26.30 -4.28 -13.10
C TYR A 37 -25.46 -5.33 -12.35
N ALA A 38 -25.96 -6.57 -12.23
CA ALA A 38 -25.21 -7.67 -11.65
C ALA A 38 -23.96 -8.06 -12.48
N GLY A 39 -24.08 -8.03 -13.81
CA GLY A 39 -22.95 -8.23 -14.71
C GLY A 39 -21.91 -7.10 -14.60
N TYR A 40 -22.38 -5.86 -14.51
CA TYR A 40 -21.53 -4.68 -14.34
C TYR A 40 -20.83 -4.66 -12.98
N SER A 41 -21.50 -5.01 -11.87
CA SER A 41 -20.88 -5.10 -10.55
C SER A 41 -19.83 -6.22 -10.50
N TRP A 42 -20.10 -7.39 -11.12
CA TRP A 42 -19.13 -8.48 -11.21
C TRP A 42 -17.88 -8.08 -12.02
N TRP A 43 -18.06 -7.39 -13.15
CA TRP A 43 -16.94 -6.95 -14.00
C TRP A 43 -16.16 -5.77 -13.42
N SER A 44 -16.83 -4.82 -12.77
CA SER A 44 -16.17 -3.64 -12.17
C SER A 44 -15.38 -3.97 -10.89
N GLU A 45 -15.74 -5.05 -10.17
CA GLU A 45 -14.98 -5.54 -9.01
C GLU A 45 -13.85 -6.51 -9.34
N ALA A 46 -13.77 -7.02 -10.58
CA ALA A 46 -12.72 -7.94 -11.02
C ALA A 46 -11.27 -7.50 -10.69
N PRO A 47 -10.85 -6.22 -10.86
CA PRO A 47 -9.51 -5.80 -10.48
C PRO A 47 -9.27 -5.82 -8.97
N LEU A 48 -10.27 -5.46 -8.15
CA LEU A 48 -10.18 -5.51 -6.68
C LEU A 48 -10.03 -6.95 -6.21
N ARG A 49 -10.90 -7.86 -6.68
CA ARG A 49 -10.84 -9.29 -6.32
C ARG A 49 -9.50 -9.90 -6.70
N SER A 50 -8.99 -9.56 -7.89
CA SER A 50 -7.68 -10.02 -8.35
C SER A 50 -6.53 -9.49 -7.48
N ALA A 51 -6.61 -8.23 -7.04
CA ALA A 51 -5.60 -7.64 -6.14
C ALA A 51 -5.66 -8.28 -4.74
N LEU A 52 -6.85 -8.53 -4.20
CA LEU A 52 -7.04 -9.21 -2.93
C LEU A 52 -6.53 -10.66 -2.97
N ALA A 53 -6.83 -11.40 -4.05
CA ALA A 53 -6.32 -12.75 -4.25
C ALA A 53 -4.78 -12.78 -4.29
N MET A 54 -4.12 -11.79 -4.92
CA MET A 54 -2.64 -11.73 -4.92
C MET A 54 -2.05 -11.43 -3.54
N ILE A 55 -2.79 -10.75 -2.66
CA ILE A 55 -2.40 -10.54 -1.25
C ILE A 55 -2.56 -11.84 -0.47
N GLU A 56 -3.63 -12.59 -0.71
CA GLU A 56 -3.94 -13.83 0.00
C GLU A 56 -3.05 -15.01 -0.42
N GLU A 57 -2.61 -15.05 -1.68
CA GLU A 57 -1.68 -16.07 -2.23
C GLU A 57 -0.33 -16.11 -1.48
N ASP A 58 -0.03 -15.08 -0.71
CA ASP A 58 1.07 -15.02 0.26
C ASP A 58 2.47 -15.48 -0.22
N VAL A 59 2.73 -15.35 -1.52
CA VAL A 59 3.99 -15.83 -2.10
C VAL A 59 5.16 -15.00 -1.61
N ASP A 60 6.17 -15.67 -1.07
CA ASP A 60 7.45 -15.07 -0.72
C ASP A 60 8.19 -14.65 -2.00
N PHE A 61 8.34 -13.34 -2.19
CA PHE A 61 9.04 -12.80 -3.36
C PHE A 61 10.50 -13.26 -3.43
N SER A 62 11.12 -13.62 -2.31
CA SER A 62 12.52 -14.05 -2.29
C SER A 62 12.75 -15.45 -2.84
N THR A 63 11.70 -16.29 -2.89
CA THR A 63 11.77 -17.66 -3.41
C THR A 63 11.41 -17.76 -4.89
N LEU A 64 10.88 -16.68 -5.48
CA LEU A 64 10.54 -16.60 -6.90
C LEU A 64 11.78 -16.30 -7.76
N SER A 65 11.78 -16.78 -9.01
CA SER A 65 12.76 -16.36 -10.02
C SER A 65 12.66 -14.85 -10.28
N LYS A 66 13.71 -14.22 -10.81
CA LYS A 66 13.70 -12.77 -11.10
C LYS A 66 12.63 -12.43 -12.15
N GLU A 67 12.42 -13.33 -13.09
CA GLU A 67 11.43 -13.27 -14.15
C GLU A 67 10.02 -13.31 -13.54
N ASP A 68 9.75 -14.23 -12.61
CA ASP A 68 8.45 -14.34 -11.94
C ASP A 68 8.18 -13.16 -11.00
N GLN A 69 9.20 -12.69 -10.28
CA GLN A 69 9.10 -11.48 -9.46
C GLN A 69 8.68 -10.27 -10.33
N LYS A 70 9.32 -10.11 -11.49
CA LYS A 70 9.02 -9.03 -12.43
C LYS A 70 7.60 -9.17 -13.00
N ALA A 71 7.22 -10.36 -13.44
CA ALA A 71 5.88 -10.62 -13.97
C ALA A 71 4.80 -10.33 -12.91
N ARG A 72 5.01 -10.76 -11.66
CA ARG A 72 4.10 -10.51 -10.55
C ARG A 72 4.02 -9.02 -10.21
N PHE A 73 5.14 -8.31 -10.24
CA PHE A 73 5.17 -6.85 -10.05
C PHE A 73 4.45 -6.10 -11.18
N GLU A 74 4.63 -6.49 -12.43
CA GLU A 74 3.94 -5.91 -13.58
C GLU A 74 2.43 -6.14 -13.50
N LYS A 75 2.02 -7.37 -13.15
CA LYS A 75 0.61 -7.71 -12.90
C LYS A 75 0.02 -6.84 -11.78
N TRP A 76 0.72 -6.71 -10.65
CA TRP A 76 0.31 -5.84 -9.55
C TRP A 76 0.18 -4.37 -9.99
N ARG A 77 1.19 -3.84 -10.69
CA ARG A 77 1.19 -2.45 -11.18
C ARG A 77 0.03 -2.18 -12.15
N ASN A 78 -0.31 -3.15 -13.00
CA ASN A 78 -1.43 -3.05 -13.92
C ASN A 78 -2.77 -3.12 -13.19
N LEU A 79 -2.89 -3.94 -12.15
CA LEU A 79 -4.07 -3.94 -11.27
C LEU A 79 -4.21 -2.62 -10.53
N ASP A 80 -3.14 -2.11 -9.92
CA ASP A 80 -3.15 -0.84 -9.17
C ASP A 80 -3.61 0.36 -10.03
N LYS A 81 -3.25 0.39 -11.32
CA LYS A 81 -3.74 1.43 -12.25
C LYS A 81 -5.25 1.36 -12.48
N LYS A 82 -5.87 0.19 -12.34
CA LYS A 82 -7.30 -0.04 -12.55
C LYS A 82 -8.12 0.12 -11.27
N LEU A 83 -7.48 0.14 -10.10
CA LEU A 83 -8.16 0.32 -8.82
C LEU A 83 -8.53 1.79 -8.58
N THR A 84 -9.74 2.04 -8.09
CA THR A 84 -10.15 3.34 -7.55
C THR A 84 -9.42 3.64 -6.23
N SER A 85 -9.45 4.89 -5.76
CA SER A 85 -8.84 5.27 -4.48
C SER A 85 -9.37 4.42 -3.31
N ASP A 86 -10.67 4.17 -3.28
CA ASP A 86 -11.32 3.39 -2.22
C ASP A 86 -10.90 1.91 -2.30
N GLN A 87 -10.85 1.35 -3.51
CA GLN A 87 -10.36 -0.02 -3.73
C GLN A 87 -8.88 -0.15 -3.32
N LYS A 88 -8.04 0.86 -3.58
CA LYS A 88 -6.65 0.87 -3.10
C LYS A 88 -6.57 0.89 -1.58
N SER A 89 -7.46 1.63 -0.90
CA SER A 89 -7.55 1.60 0.56
C SER A 89 -7.86 0.19 1.04
N GLN A 90 -8.89 -0.47 0.48
CA GLN A 90 -9.26 -1.83 0.85
C GLN A 90 -8.13 -2.84 0.64
N VAL A 91 -7.39 -2.70 -0.47
CA VAL A 91 -6.21 -3.51 -0.77
C VAL A 91 -5.10 -3.28 0.25
N ASN A 92 -4.84 -2.02 0.64
CA ASN A 92 -3.87 -1.70 1.68
C ASN A 92 -4.28 -2.27 3.05
N ASP A 93 -5.56 -2.15 3.42
CA ASP A 93 -6.10 -2.67 4.67
C ASP A 93 -6.00 -4.20 4.72
N ALA A 94 -6.34 -4.89 3.61
CA ALA A 94 -6.17 -6.33 3.50
C ALA A 94 -4.70 -6.76 3.63
N ARG A 95 -3.79 -5.97 3.05
CA ARG A 95 -2.35 -6.21 3.18
C ARG A 95 -1.86 -6.00 4.60
N GLU A 96 -2.32 -4.94 5.28
CA GLU A 96 -2.00 -4.66 6.68
C GLU A 96 -2.45 -5.81 7.58
N ARG A 97 -3.68 -6.33 7.40
CA ARG A 97 -4.18 -7.51 8.12
C ARG A 97 -3.33 -8.76 7.90
N GLN A 98 -2.87 -9.01 6.68
CA GLN A 98 -1.97 -10.14 6.41
C GLN A 98 -0.62 -9.96 7.11
N TYR A 99 -0.07 -8.74 7.10
CA TYR A 99 1.16 -8.44 7.83
C TYR A 99 0.98 -8.64 9.33
N GLU A 100 -0.12 -8.17 9.92
CA GLU A 100 -0.42 -8.37 11.33
C GLU A 100 -0.53 -9.85 11.68
N LYS A 101 -1.24 -10.66 10.89
CA LYS A 101 -1.31 -12.12 11.12
C LYS A 101 0.06 -12.77 11.16
N LYS A 102 0.92 -12.46 10.19
CA LYS A 102 2.30 -12.98 10.12
C LYS A 102 3.14 -12.50 11.28
N ASP A 103 3.03 -11.23 11.62
CA ASP A 103 3.79 -10.63 12.71
C ASP A 103 3.36 -11.22 14.06
N MET A 104 2.06 -11.43 14.26
CA MET A 104 1.51 -12.09 15.44
C MET A 104 2.01 -13.54 15.55
N GLN A 105 2.02 -14.30 14.44
CA GLN A 105 2.65 -15.63 14.43
C GLN A 105 4.13 -15.60 14.82
N LYS A 106 4.90 -14.63 14.33
CA LYS A 106 6.31 -14.46 14.70
C LYS A 106 6.46 -14.13 16.19
N LEU A 107 5.63 -13.22 16.70
CA LEU A 107 5.63 -12.83 18.11
C LEU A 107 5.27 -14.03 18.99
N ASN A 108 4.22 -14.79 18.67
CA ASN A 108 3.87 -16.00 19.40
C ASN A 108 5.00 -17.02 19.40
N THR A 109 5.63 -17.23 18.24
CA THR A 109 6.77 -18.14 18.12
C THR A 109 7.93 -17.65 19.00
N PHE A 110 8.24 -16.35 18.98
CA PHE A 110 9.28 -15.73 19.81
C PHE A 110 8.99 -15.90 21.30
N PHE A 111 7.79 -15.57 21.75
CA PHE A 111 7.39 -15.68 23.15
C PHE A 111 7.28 -17.12 23.64
N ALA A 112 7.10 -18.09 22.74
CA ALA A 112 7.15 -19.51 23.05
C ALA A 112 8.59 -20.07 23.18
N MET A 113 9.61 -19.37 22.67
CA MET A 113 11.01 -19.77 22.85
C MET A 113 11.49 -19.58 24.29
N THR A 114 12.59 -20.24 24.66
CA THR A 114 13.24 -20.01 25.95
C THR A 114 13.84 -18.59 26.03
N LYS A 115 14.02 -18.05 27.23
CA LYS A 115 14.62 -16.72 27.43
C LYS A 115 16.03 -16.60 26.83
N ALA A 116 16.80 -17.70 26.83
CA ALA A 116 18.14 -17.73 26.23
C ALA A 116 18.07 -17.63 24.70
N GLU A 117 17.15 -18.35 24.07
CA GLU A 117 16.91 -18.28 22.62
C GLU A 117 16.35 -16.92 22.21
N GLN A 118 15.40 -16.37 22.97
CA GLN A 118 14.88 -15.01 22.76
C GLN A 118 16.00 -13.98 22.76
N LYS A 119 16.89 -14.02 23.77
CA LYS A 119 18.03 -13.11 23.86
C LYS A 119 18.97 -13.27 22.67
N LYS A 120 19.29 -14.52 22.28
CA LYS A 120 20.13 -14.78 21.10
C LYS A 120 19.51 -14.21 19.82
N GLN A 121 18.22 -14.46 19.59
CA GLN A 121 17.51 -13.96 18.42
C GLN A 121 17.49 -12.43 18.38
N LEU A 122 17.23 -11.76 19.51
CA LEU A 122 17.26 -10.31 19.59
C LEU A 122 18.66 -9.73 19.31
N VAL A 123 19.72 -10.36 19.83
CA VAL A 123 21.11 -9.96 19.54
C VAL A 123 21.40 -10.07 18.04
N ASP A 124 21.06 -11.19 17.42
CA ASP A 124 21.28 -11.43 15.98
C ASP A 124 20.49 -10.43 15.12
N GLU A 125 19.25 -10.15 15.50
CA GLU A 125 18.37 -9.19 14.82
C GLU A 125 18.90 -7.77 14.92
N VAL A 126 19.28 -7.33 16.12
CA VAL A 126 19.89 -6.00 16.33
C VAL A 126 21.20 -5.86 15.54
N ASN A 127 22.07 -6.88 15.54
CA ASN A 127 23.31 -6.84 14.75
C ASN A 127 23.02 -6.71 13.25
N ARG A 128 22.00 -7.42 12.75
CA ARG A 128 21.56 -7.32 11.35
C ARG A 128 20.99 -5.94 11.04
N GLU A 129 20.21 -5.36 11.95
CA GLU A 129 19.66 -4.01 11.83
C GLU A 129 20.77 -2.95 11.82
N GLU A 130 21.75 -3.04 12.72
CA GLU A 130 22.88 -2.12 12.75
C GLU A 130 23.72 -2.20 11.48
N LYS A 131 24.00 -3.41 10.98
CA LYS A 131 24.69 -3.58 9.70
C LYS A 131 23.95 -2.88 8.57
N ARG A 132 22.63 -3.06 8.47
CA ARG A 132 21.79 -2.40 7.46
C ARG A 132 21.75 -0.88 7.64
N ARG A 133 21.74 -0.40 8.89
CA ARG A 133 21.76 1.04 9.20
C ARG A 133 23.05 1.67 8.70
N LEU A 134 24.20 1.07 9.02
CA LEU A 134 25.51 1.55 8.58
C LEU A 134 25.65 1.53 7.04
N GLU A 135 25.19 0.46 6.39
CA GLU A 135 25.15 0.37 4.93
C GLU A 135 24.25 1.45 4.31
N SER A 136 23.08 1.68 4.90
CA SER A 136 22.14 2.72 4.44
C SER A 136 22.71 4.13 4.65
N GLU A 137 23.40 4.38 5.75
CA GLU A 137 24.08 5.66 6.02
C GLU A 137 25.23 5.89 5.05
N ALA A 138 26.02 4.86 4.73
CA ALA A 138 27.08 4.93 3.73
C ALA A 138 26.51 5.23 2.34
N ARG A 139 25.49 4.48 1.91
CA ARG A 139 24.82 4.68 0.62
C ARG A 139 24.15 6.05 0.53
N ARG A 140 23.58 6.54 1.63
CA ARG A 140 23.00 7.89 1.69
C ARG A 140 24.08 8.96 1.55
N LYS A 141 25.20 8.85 2.24
CA LYS A 141 26.35 9.76 2.10
C LYS A 141 26.89 9.75 0.67
N GLU A 142 27.00 8.58 0.05
CA GLU A 142 27.42 8.44 -1.34
C GLU A 142 26.44 9.14 -2.30
N PHE A 143 25.13 8.95 -2.10
CA PHE A 143 24.12 9.60 -2.92
C PHE A 143 24.10 11.13 -2.72
N GLU A 144 24.24 11.61 -1.48
CA GLU A 144 24.35 13.03 -1.16
C GLU A 144 25.61 13.65 -1.80
N ALA A 145 26.75 12.95 -1.78
CA ALA A 145 27.99 13.38 -2.45
C ALA A 145 27.83 13.44 -3.98
N LYS A 146 27.23 12.41 -4.60
CA LYS A 146 26.94 12.38 -6.04
C LYS A 146 25.98 13.50 -6.46
N ARG A 147 24.96 13.78 -5.65
CA ARG A 147 24.02 14.89 -5.89
C ARG A 147 24.67 16.27 -5.76
N ALA A 148 25.59 16.44 -4.81
CA ALA A 148 26.37 17.66 -4.68
C ALA A 148 27.29 17.90 -5.89
N GLN A 149 27.89 16.84 -6.46
CA GLN A 149 28.70 16.93 -7.68
C GLN A 149 27.87 17.21 -8.94
N SER A 150 26.69 16.61 -9.09
CA SER A 150 25.82 16.85 -10.25
C SER A 150 25.25 18.27 -10.27
N ASN A 151 24.97 18.86 -9.11
CA ASN A 151 24.53 20.26 -9.01
C ASN A 151 25.63 21.28 -9.35
N ASN A 152 26.92 20.89 -9.36
CA ASN A 152 28.02 21.78 -9.73
C ASN A 152 28.30 21.81 -11.25
N LYS A 153 27.81 20.82 -12.02
CA LYS A 153 27.91 20.84 -13.50
C LYS A 153 26.75 21.54 -14.19
N GLN A 154 25.68 21.88 -13.47
CA GLN A 154 24.52 22.62 -13.99
C GLN A 154 24.59 24.12 -13.64
N LYS A 155 25.81 24.63 -13.40
CA LYS A 155 26.10 26.04 -13.14
C LYS A 155 27.06 26.61 -14.19
N VAL A 156 26.87 26.25 -15.46
CA VAL A 156 27.45 26.98 -16.60
C VAL A 156 26.37 27.07 -17.69
N ALA A 157 26.14 28.31 -18.14
CA ALA A 157 25.19 28.78 -19.15
C ALA A 157 23.77 29.14 -18.67
N GLY A 158 23.63 30.40 -18.20
CA GLY A 158 22.38 31.17 -18.34
C GLY A 158 21.82 31.75 -17.04
N ALA A 159 21.54 33.06 -17.07
CA ALA A 159 20.74 33.84 -16.13
C ALA A 159 21.44 34.39 -14.87
N GLN A 160 22.00 35.59 -15.04
CA GLN A 160 21.88 36.71 -14.11
C GLN A 160 20.47 36.77 -13.50
N GLY A 161 20.38 36.60 -12.18
CA GLY A 161 19.13 36.71 -11.44
C GLY A 161 19.36 36.51 -9.94
N GLY A 162 19.46 37.61 -9.20
CA GLY A 162 19.63 37.62 -7.75
C GLY A 162 18.45 36.98 -7.03
N GLY A 163 18.74 36.29 -5.91
CA GLY A 163 17.73 35.57 -5.14
C GLY A 163 18.27 35.09 -3.79
N LYS A 164 18.24 36.02 -2.84
CA LYS A 164 18.43 35.94 -1.39
C LYS A 164 17.89 34.65 -0.73
N GLY A 165 18.77 33.96 0.02
CA GLY A 165 18.50 33.42 1.37
C GLY A 165 17.56 32.22 1.56
N GLY A 166 18.12 31.14 2.15
CA GLY A 166 17.47 30.35 3.21
C GLY A 166 16.39 29.34 2.79
N ASN A 167 16.64 28.05 2.97
CA ASN A 167 16.54 27.33 4.25
C ASN A 167 16.59 25.83 3.95
N GLY A 168 17.50 25.11 4.61
CA GLY A 168 17.60 23.67 4.46
C GLY A 168 16.39 22.97 5.05
N ASN A 169 15.68 22.19 4.23
CA ASN A 169 14.80 21.14 4.74
C ASN A 169 15.03 19.87 3.92
N GLY A 170 15.73 18.92 4.53
CA GLY A 170 15.99 17.62 3.95
C GLY A 170 14.79 16.69 4.10
N GLY A 171 14.59 15.84 3.09
CA GLY A 171 14.04 14.49 3.28
C GLY A 171 12.82 14.12 2.43
N ALA A 172 12.87 12.87 1.96
CA ALA A 172 11.89 12.07 1.21
C ALA A 172 11.66 12.51 -0.26
N GLY A 173 11.84 11.69 -1.28
CA GLY A 173 11.95 10.24 -1.38
C GLY A 173 11.18 9.82 -2.63
N GLY A 174 11.86 9.29 -3.64
CA GLY A 174 11.23 8.90 -4.89
C GLY A 174 12.25 8.54 -5.96
N ASN A 175 12.73 7.30 -5.94
CA ASN A 175 13.46 6.72 -7.05
C ASN A 175 12.58 6.69 -8.29
N GLN A 176 12.97 7.42 -9.33
CA GLN A 176 12.57 7.11 -10.70
C GLN A 176 13.86 6.95 -11.50
N ALA A 177 14.38 5.71 -11.49
CA ALA A 177 15.33 5.28 -12.50
C ALA A 177 14.56 5.22 -13.82
N ASN A 178 14.83 6.15 -14.73
CA ASN A 178 14.41 6.01 -16.12
C ASN A 178 15.68 5.83 -16.96
N ALA A 179 15.81 4.62 -17.48
CA ALA A 179 16.80 4.23 -18.46
C ALA A 179 16.48 4.89 -19.81
N GLY A 180 17.53 5.31 -20.52
CA GLY A 180 17.61 5.38 -21.98
C GLY A 180 16.43 6.01 -22.73
N GLY A 181 16.58 7.28 -23.11
CA GLY A 181 15.72 7.89 -24.11
C GLY A 181 16.13 9.33 -24.37
N ASN A 182 16.83 9.54 -25.47
CA ASN A 182 17.16 10.87 -25.98
C ASN A 182 15.86 11.53 -26.46
N GLN A 183 15.15 12.23 -25.57
CA GLN A 183 14.00 13.04 -25.93
C GLN A 183 14.15 14.43 -25.31
N VAL A 184 14.13 15.41 -26.21
CA VAL A 184 14.17 16.85 -25.97
C VAL A 184 13.16 17.20 -24.87
N ALA A 185 13.64 17.72 -23.75
CA ALA A 185 12.81 18.06 -22.60
C ALA A 185 11.88 19.22 -22.94
N LYS A 186 10.61 18.92 -23.23
CA LYS A 186 9.53 19.90 -23.15
C LYS A 186 9.29 20.17 -21.66
N ALA A 187 9.42 21.43 -21.25
CA ALA A 187 9.32 21.89 -19.88
C ALA A 187 8.10 21.28 -19.16
N ALA A 188 8.35 20.45 -18.15
CA ALA A 188 7.30 19.93 -17.28
C ALA A 188 6.81 21.06 -16.37
N ALA A 189 5.49 21.27 -16.34
CA ALA A 189 4.84 22.19 -15.41
C ALA A 189 5.21 21.85 -13.95
N PRO A 190 5.28 22.86 -13.05
CA PRO A 190 5.59 22.63 -11.65
C PRO A 190 4.55 21.67 -11.05
N GLN A 191 5.02 20.56 -10.48
CA GLN A 191 4.15 19.64 -9.77
C GLN A 191 3.51 20.35 -8.56
N PRO A 192 2.20 20.23 -8.35
CA PRO A 192 1.54 20.80 -7.19
C PRO A 192 2.13 20.17 -5.92
N THR A 193 2.62 21.01 -5.01
CA THR A 193 3.08 20.60 -3.69
C THR A 193 1.91 19.93 -2.96
N ARG A 194 2.05 18.64 -2.69
CA ARG A 194 1.02 17.87 -1.97
C ARG A 194 0.83 18.50 -0.59
N PRO A 195 -0.39 18.92 -0.20
CA PRO A 195 -0.60 19.67 1.03
C PRO A 195 -0.21 18.83 2.25
N PRO A 196 0.33 19.45 3.31
CA PRO A 196 0.70 18.75 4.53
C PRO A 196 -0.55 18.10 5.14
N SER A 197 -0.42 16.83 5.54
CA SER A 197 -1.50 16.07 6.16
C SER A 197 -2.00 16.80 7.42
N THR A 198 -3.30 17.11 7.45
CA THR A 198 -3.98 17.79 8.56
C THR A 198 -3.93 16.94 9.83
N PRO A 199 -4.00 17.54 11.04
CA PRO A 199 -4.08 16.79 12.31
C PRO A 199 -5.22 15.76 12.31
N GLU A 200 -6.38 16.11 11.78
CA GLU A 200 -7.55 15.23 11.68
C GLU A 200 -7.26 13.99 10.81
N SER A 201 -6.63 14.16 9.65
CA SER A 201 -6.24 13.03 8.80
C SER A 201 -5.19 12.11 9.45
N ARG A 202 -4.36 12.65 10.37
CA ARG A 202 -3.44 11.83 11.17
C ARG A 202 -4.19 11.06 12.25
N ASN A 203 -5.08 11.72 12.98
CA ASN A 203 -5.88 11.10 14.02
C ASN A 203 -6.77 10.00 13.47
N LYS A 204 -7.40 10.22 12.30
CA LYS A 204 -8.17 9.19 11.61
C LYS A 204 -7.32 7.97 11.28
N ARG A 205 -6.14 8.15 10.68
CA ARG A 205 -5.22 7.02 10.41
C ARG A 205 -4.76 6.30 11.67
N THR A 206 -4.56 7.02 12.77
CA THR A 206 -4.20 6.40 14.05
C THR A 206 -5.38 5.60 14.62
N SER A 207 -6.60 6.14 14.55
CA SER A 207 -7.83 5.45 14.95
C SER A 207 -8.05 4.22 14.10
N ASP A 208 -8.05 4.35 12.77
CA ASP A 208 -8.25 3.25 11.84
C ASP A 208 -7.24 2.10 12.10
N ARG A 209 -5.98 2.43 12.45
CA ARG A 209 -4.97 1.44 12.87
C ARG A 209 -5.25 0.79 14.23
N LEU A 210 -5.77 1.56 15.19
CA LEU A 210 -6.16 1.03 16.49
C LEU A 210 -7.39 0.13 16.37
N ASP A 211 -8.31 0.44 15.47
CA ASP A 211 -9.50 -0.38 15.20
C ASP A 211 -9.14 -1.65 14.43
N ASN A 212 -8.11 -1.59 13.57
CA ASN A 212 -7.63 -2.73 12.80
C ASN A 212 -6.74 -3.71 13.59
N SER A 213 -6.12 -3.28 14.70
CA SER A 213 -5.20 -4.11 15.49
C SER A 213 -5.81 -4.61 16.81
N THR A 214 -5.61 -5.88 17.15
CA THR A 214 -6.09 -6.43 18.44
C THR A 214 -5.30 -5.87 19.63
N PRO A 215 -5.92 -5.69 20.82
CA PRO A 215 -5.21 -5.27 22.03
C PRO A 215 -4.03 -6.19 22.38
N GLU A 216 -4.19 -7.50 22.17
CA GLU A 216 -3.16 -8.51 22.42
C GLU A 216 -1.95 -8.34 21.49
N TYR A 217 -2.17 -8.15 20.19
CA TYR A 217 -1.10 -7.90 19.23
C TYR A 217 -0.30 -6.65 19.61
N ARG A 218 -0.99 -5.56 19.99
CA ARG A 218 -0.34 -4.33 20.44
C ARG A 218 0.52 -4.55 21.69
N ALA A 219 0.00 -5.29 22.67
CA ALA A 219 0.73 -5.60 23.90
C ALA A 219 1.98 -6.43 23.61
N ALA A 220 1.84 -7.52 22.85
CA ALA A 220 2.96 -8.40 22.46
C ALA A 220 4.05 -7.64 21.69
N LYS A 221 3.64 -6.77 20.75
CA LYS A 221 4.58 -5.94 19.98
C LYS A 221 5.32 -4.93 20.86
N MET A 222 4.63 -4.29 21.80
CA MET A 222 5.24 -3.37 22.76
C MET A 222 6.22 -4.08 23.69
N GLU A 223 5.89 -5.28 24.18
CA GLU A 223 6.78 -6.08 25.00
C GLU A 223 8.02 -6.52 24.22
N TYR A 224 7.84 -7.04 23.00
CA TYR A 224 8.93 -7.41 22.12
C TYR A 224 9.85 -6.22 21.83
N GLN A 225 9.28 -5.04 21.56
CA GLN A 225 10.04 -3.81 21.35
C GLN A 225 10.86 -3.42 22.59
N LYS A 226 10.29 -3.50 23.80
CA LYS A 226 11.02 -3.24 25.05
C LYS A 226 12.20 -4.20 25.23
N LEU A 227 12.00 -5.49 24.96
CA LEU A 227 13.07 -6.48 25.03
C LEU A 227 14.19 -6.17 24.04
N ARG A 228 13.84 -5.85 22.79
CA ARG A 228 14.82 -5.44 21.77
C ARG A 228 15.58 -4.18 22.18
N ASP A 229 14.90 -3.14 22.66
CA ASP A 229 15.53 -1.89 23.07
C ASP A 229 16.46 -2.11 24.28
N LYS A 230 16.07 -2.98 25.21
CA LYS A 230 16.94 -3.44 26.30
C LYS A 230 18.18 -4.17 25.76
N THR A 231 18.03 -5.07 24.79
CA THR A 231 19.16 -5.76 24.16
C THR A 231 20.08 -4.78 23.43
N ARG A 232 19.55 -3.77 22.75
CA ARG A 232 20.34 -2.70 22.13
C ARG A 232 21.16 -1.95 23.18
N ALA A 233 20.53 -1.57 24.29
CA ALA A 233 21.21 -0.91 25.40
C ALA A 233 22.30 -1.80 26.03
N GLU A 234 22.04 -3.09 26.25
CA GLU A 234 23.04 -4.07 26.74
C GLU A 234 24.24 -4.20 25.79
N MET A 235 24.03 -4.03 24.49
CA MET A 235 25.09 -4.05 23.47
C MET A 235 25.74 -2.68 23.22
N GLY A 236 25.38 -1.64 24.00
CA GLY A 236 25.93 -0.29 23.85
C GLY A 236 25.45 0.46 22.60
N ILE A 237 24.40 -0.03 21.93
CA ILE A 237 23.79 0.63 20.78
C ILE A 237 22.73 1.59 21.30
N VAL A 238 23.06 2.89 21.32
CA VAL A 238 22.11 3.93 21.72
C VAL A 238 21.03 4.06 20.65
N THR A 239 19.80 3.67 21.00
CA THR A 239 18.61 4.06 20.26
C THR A 239 18.26 5.49 20.63
N THR A 240 18.62 6.46 19.78
CA THR A 240 18.09 7.82 19.96
C THR A 240 16.56 7.76 19.81
N PRO A 241 15.77 8.04 20.86
CA PRO A 241 14.33 8.04 20.75
C PRO A 241 13.92 9.21 19.86
N GLY A 242 13.41 8.93 18.67
CA GLY A 242 12.94 9.94 17.73
C GLY A 242 14.02 10.49 16.82
N GLY A 243 14.27 9.82 15.69
CA GLY A 243 14.58 10.40 14.38
C GLY A 243 15.68 11.47 14.26
N GLY A 244 16.50 11.70 15.28
CA GLY A 244 17.59 12.66 15.28
C GLY A 244 18.86 11.98 14.82
N LYS A 245 19.52 12.57 13.80
CA LYS A 245 20.86 12.19 13.35
C LYS A 245 21.79 11.97 14.57
N PRO A 246 22.70 10.98 14.53
CA PRO A 246 23.77 10.87 15.52
C PRO A 246 24.58 12.19 15.50
N GLY A 247 24.58 12.92 16.61
CA GLY A 247 25.29 14.20 16.76
C GLY A 247 24.42 15.45 16.94
N ALA A 248 23.09 15.35 16.99
CA ALA A 248 22.28 16.46 17.47
C ALA A 248 22.39 16.55 19.00
N PRO A 249 22.83 17.67 19.59
CA PRO A 249 22.84 17.83 21.04
C PRO A 249 21.42 17.65 21.59
N PRO A 250 21.26 17.14 22.82
CA PRO A 250 19.96 16.98 23.44
C PRO A 250 19.25 18.33 23.43
N GLN A 251 18.08 18.41 22.78
CA GLN A 251 17.19 19.55 22.96
C GLN A 251 16.73 19.52 24.41
N THR A 252 17.42 20.29 25.24
CA THR A 252 16.95 20.65 26.57
C THR A 252 15.63 21.36 26.39
N GLY A 253 14.56 20.72 26.87
CA GLY A 253 13.22 21.28 26.91
C GLY A 253 13.26 22.61 27.67
N GLY A 254 13.10 23.71 26.94
CA GLY A 254 12.87 25.01 27.54
C GLY A 254 11.58 24.97 28.34
N LYS A 255 11.72 25.04 29.66
CA LYS A 255 10.62 25.38 30.58
C LYS A 255 9.95 26.65 30.05
N ARG A 256 8.68 26.56 29.69
CA ARG A 256 7.82 27.74 29.57
C ARG A 256 7.42 28.12 30.99
N GLY A 257 8.02 29.22 31.47
CA GLY A 257 7.38 30.08 32.47
C GLY A 257 6.36 30.98 31.81
#